data_AF-A0A3L7RSE2-F1
#
_entry.id   AF-A0A3L7RSE2-F1
#
_cell.length_a   1.000
_cell.length_b   1.000
_cell.length_c   1.000
_cell.angle_alpha   90.00
_cell.angle_beta   90.00
_cell.angle_gamma   90.00
#
_symmetry.space_group_name_H-M   'P 1'
#
loop_
_entity.id
_entity.type
_entity.pdbx_description
1 polymer ?
#
loop_
_entity_poly.entity_id
_entity_poly.type
_entity_poly.pdbx_seq_one_letter_code
_entity_poly.pdbx_strand_id
1 'polypeptide(L)'
;QQQGVLAATSPSLELRIEGDSLQLDHRNLAAATVNLYEIDLEVLFSRNPFAGSNAWQFGSIRPNRTLDVALAADAGATRVALPEDLVRKNLLVEVTAGGIVRSQPSTSTGMAVRVVEPYGQVAVTRVADGKPLTKAYVKVYARSDDGHVAFHKDGFTDLRGRFDYASLSTDDALRAKRFAILVTSPEDGAAIREADAPGR
;
A
#
# COMPACT_ATOMS: atom_id res chain seq x y z
N GLN A 1 -39.45 2.64 -7.06
CA GLN A 1 -38.86 3.48 -8.12
C GLN A 1 -38.17 4.76 -7.59
N GLN A 2 -38.65 5.39 -6.51
CA GLN A 2 -38.02 6.58 -5.89
C GLN A 2 -36.57 6.40 -5.40
N GLN A 3 -36.22 5.24 -4.83
CA GLN A 3 -34.85 4.94 -4.39
C GLN A 3 -33.84 4.87 -5.55
N GLY A 4 -34.26 4.44 -6.75
CA GLY A 4 -33.36 4.38 -7.93
C GLY A 4 -33.01 5.76 -8.48
N VAL A 5 -33.94 6.72 -8.40
CA VAL A 5 -33.71 8.11 -8.82
C VAL A 5 -32.76 8.82 -7.85
N LEU A 6 -32.92 8.60 -6.55
CA LEU A 6 -32.03 9.15 -5.52
C LEU A 6 -30.60 8.60 -5.63
N ALA A 7 -30.45 7.32 -5.97
CA ALA A 7 -29.13 6.72 -6.20
C ALA A 7 -28.44 7.32 -7.44
N ALA A 8 -29.19 7.67 -8.50
CA ALA A 8 -28.64 8.28 -9.71
C ALA A 8 -28.15 9.72 -9.50
N THR A 9 -28.74 10.46 -8.56
CA THR A 9 -28.35 11.85 -8.22
C THR A 9 -27.35 11.95 -7.07
N SER A 10 -27.01 10.83 -6.43
CA SER A 10 -26.04 10.83 -5.33
C SER A 10 -24.61 11.01 -5.85
N PRO A 11 -23.75 11.78 -5.18
CA PRO A 11 -22.34 11.86 -5.54
C PRO A 11 -21.65 10.53 -5.23
N SER A 12 -20.73 10.14 -6.11
CA SER A 12 -19.86 8.98 -5.88
C SER A 12 -18.45 9.28 -6.36
N LEU A 13 -17.47 8.78 -5.63
CA LEU A 13 -16.05 8.90 -5.95
C LEU A 13 -15.36 7.59 -5.58
N GLU A 14 -14.63 7.03 -6.54
CA GLU A 14 -13.66 5.95 -6.32
C GLU A 14 -12.29 6.36 -6.83
N LEU A 15 -11.25 5.91 -6.12
CA LEU A 15 -9.85 6.18 -6.42
C LEU A 15 -9.18 4.87 -6.83
N ARG A 16 -8.39 4.90 -7.90
CA ARG A 16 -7.47 3.83 -8.28
C ARG A 16 -6.12 4.44 -8.64
N ILE A 17 -5.04 3.84 -8.19
CA ILE A 17 -3.68 4.25 -8.56
C ILE A 17 -3.21 3.36 -9.71
N GLU A 18 -2.85 3.97 -10.83
CA GLU A 18 -2.41 3.31 -12.06
C GLU A 18 -1.02 3.82 -12.43
N GLY A 19 0.01 3.15 -11.91
CA GLY A 19 1.42 3.50 -12.16
C GLY A 19 1.76 4.91 -11.69
N ASP A 20 1.96 5.80 -12.66
CA ASP A 20 2.31 7.21 -12.46
C ASP A 20 1.10 8.15 -12.41
N SER A 21 -0.10 7.60 -12.33
CA SER A 21 -1.33 8.38 -12.41
C SER A 21 -2.42 7.86 -11.49
N LEU A 22 -3.40 8.72 -11.23
CA LEU A 22 -4.60 8.44 -10.48
C LEU A 22 -5.76 8.37 -11.46
N GLN A 23 -6.58 7.36 -11.30
CA GLN A 23 -7.87 7.21 -11.97
C GLN A 23 -8.95 7.51 -10.93
N LEU A 24 -9.71 8.60 -11.17
CA LEU A 24 -10.82 9.01 -10.32
C LEU A 24 -12.11 8.65 -11.05
N ASP A 25 -12.81 7.61 -10.62
CA ASP A 25 -14.14 7.29 -11.15
C ASP A 25 -15.17 8.09 -10.34
N HIS A 26 -16.01 8.90 -11.01
CA HIS A 26 -16.86 9.85 -10.31
C HIS A 26 -18.23 10.05 -10.98
N ARG A 27 -19.18 10.55 -10.20
CA ARG A 27 -20.53 10.94 -10.65
C ARG A 27 -21.06 12.07 -9.79
N ASN A 28 -21.76 13.02 -10.42
CA ASN A 28 -22.37 14.19 -9.77
C ASN A 28 -21.37 15.03 -8.95
N LEU A 29 -20.12 15.13 -9.43
CA LEU A 29 -19.05 15.91 -8.83
C LEU A 29 -18.37 16.76 -9.92
N ALA A 30 -18.09 18.03 -9.62
CA ALA A 30 -17.48 18.96 -10.57
C ALA A 30 -15.99 19.20 -10.30
N ALA A 31 -15.52 18.92 -9.08
CA ALA A 31 -14.13 19.11 -8.68
C ALA A 31 -13.75 18.13 -7.57
N ALA A 32 -12.46 17.84 -7.48
CA ALA A 32 -11.83 17.10 -6.41
C ALA A 32 -10.53 17.79 -5.99
N THR A 33 -10.16 17.62 -4.73
CA THR A 33 -8.85 18.00 -4.21
C THR A 33 -8.06 16.74 -3.93
N VAL A 34 -6.90 16.61 -4.58
CA VAL A 34 -5.95 15.51 -4.37
C VAL A 34 -4.84 15.99 -3.45
N ASN A 35 -4.72 15.37 -2.28
CA ASN A 35 -3.66 15.60 -1.31
C ASN A 35 -2.64 14.47 -1.39
N LEU A 36 -1.37 14.82 -1.54
CA LEU A 36 -0.23 13.90 -1.59
C LEU A 36 0.61 14.09 -0.34
N TYR A 37 0.76 13.02 0.44
CA TYR A 37 1.57 12.99 1.65
C TYR A 37 2.74 12.03 1.42
N GLU A 38 3.96 12.52 1.54
CA GLU A 38 5.11 11.64 1.64
C GLU A 38 5.03 10.89 2.97
N ILE A 39 5.05 9.57 2.92
CA ILE A 39 4.88 8.73 4.09
C ILE A 39 6.14 7.92 4.36
N ASP A 40 6.48 7.82 5.65
CA ASP A 40 7.34 6.75 6.12
C ASP A 40 6.48 5.49 6.26
N LEU A 41 6.53 4.64 5.23
CA LEU A 41 5.75 3.42 5.17
C LEU A 41 6.15 2.45 6.30
N GLU A 42 7.39 2.50 6.80
CA GLU A 42 7.81 1.66 7.91
C GLU A 42 7.12 2.04 9.22
N VAL A 43 7.02 3.34 9.51
CA VAL A 43 6.31 3.84 10.69
C VAL A 43 4.84 3.45 10.65
N LEU A 44 4.20 3.60 9.49
CA LEU A 44 2.81 3.20 9.31
C LEU A 44 2.63 1.70 9.50
N PHE A 45 3.42 0.92 8.78
CA PHE A 45 3.41 -0.54 8.88
C PHE A 45 3.58 -1.02 10.32
N SER A 46 4.46 -0.38 11.09
CA SER A 46 4.69 -0.72 12.50
C SER A 46 3.49 -0.44 13.42
N ARG A 47 2.61 0.50 13.03
CA ARG A 47 1.39 0.85 13.78
C ARG A 47 0.19 -0.03 13.42
N ASN A 48 0.07 -0.42 12.15
CA ASN A 48 -1.05 -1.24 11.68
C ASN A 48 -0.62 -2.21 10.57
N PRO A 49 0.11 -3.28 10.89
CA PRO A 49 0.73 -4.15 9.89
C PRO A 49 -0.27 -4.95 9.05
N PHE A 50 -1.52 -5.11 9.52
CA PHE A 50 -2.61 -5.84 8.84
C PHE A 50 -3.75 -4.91 8.37
N ALA A 51 -3.49 -3.60 8.19
CA ALA A 51 -4.49 -2.61 7.76
C ALA A 51 -5.13 -2.91 6.39
N GLY A 52 -4.51 -3.76 5.58
CA GLY A 52 -4.79 -3.85 4.14
C GLY A 52 -4.55 -2.53 3.42
N SER A 53 -4.95 -2.44 2.15
CA SER A 53 -4.82 -1.23 1.33
C SER A 53 -5.71 -0.06 1.76
N ASN A 54 -6.74 -0.30 2.60
CA ASN A 54 -7.86 0.63 2.81
C ASN A 54 -8.00 1.20 4.23
N ALA A 55 -7.18 0.81 5.21
CA ALA A 55 -7.40 1.21 6.62
C ALA A 55 -6.34 2.13 7.21
N TRP A 56 -5.74 2.99 6.39
CA TRP A 56 -4.84 4.03 6.87
C TRP A 56 -5.62 5.33 7.06
N GLN A 57 -6.21 5.51 8.25
CA GLN A 57 -6.73 6.81 8.68
C GLN A 57 -5.57 7.61 9.27
N PHE A 58 -5.16 8.66 8.55
CA PHE A 58 -4.07 9.51 9.00
C PHE A 58 -4.65 10.63 9.86
N GLY A 59 -4.05 10.82 11.05
CA GLY A 59 -4.30 12.03 11.83
C GLY A 59 -3.87 13.28 11.07
N SER A 60 -4.22 14.46 11.59
CA SER A 60 -3.99 15.75 10.94
C SER A 60 -2.51 16.02 10.65
N ILE A 61 -2.05 15.66 9.45
CA ILE A 61 -0.75 16.01 8.87
C ILE A 61 -0.99 16.92 7.67
N ARG A 62 -0.05 17.83 7.40
CA ARG A 62 -0.13 18.71 6.23
C ARG A 62 0.33 17.95 4.97
N PRO A 63 -0.39 18.05 3.84
CA PRO A 63 0.08 17.45 2.59
C PRO A 63 1.35 18.12 2.07
N ASN A 64 2.23 17.31 1.48
CA ASN A 64 3.40 17.79 0.75
C ASN A 64 2.99 18.53 -0.53
N ARG A 65 1.91 18.07 -1.17
CA ARG A 65 1.33 18.67 -2.37
C ARG A 65 -0.18 18.54 -2.37
N THR A 66 -0.86 19.59 -2.82
CA THR A 66 -2.29 19.58 -3.08
C THR A 66 -2.52 19.95 -4.54
N LEU A 67 -3.38 19.20 -5.23
CA LEU A 67 -3.78 19.44 -6.61
C LEU A 67 -5.30 19.65 -6.66
N ASP A 68 -5.72 20.74 -7.26
CA ASP A 68 -7.13 20.98 -7.57
C ASP A 68 -7.44 20.40 -8.95
N VAL A 69 -8.42 19.50 -9.00
CA VAL A 69 -8.76 18.72 -10.19
C VAL A 69 -10.19 19.03 -10.60
N ALA A 70 -10.36 19.57 -11.81
CA ALA A 70 -11.66 19.66 -12.44
C ALA A 70 -12.13 18.26 -12.87
N LEU A 71 -13.32 17.86 -12.42
CA LEU A 71 -13.94 16.60 -12.81
C LEU A 71 -14.88 16.87 -13.98
N ALA A 72 -14.62 16.24 -15.13
CA ALA A 72 -15.44 16.43 -16.32
C ALA A 72 -16.81 15.80 -16.07
N ALA A 73 -17.85 16.63 -15.88
CA ALA A 73 -19.16 16.20 -15.42
C ALA A 73 -19.87 15.16 -16.33
N ASP A 74 -19.46 15.10 -17.60
CA ASP A 74 -19.90 14.17 -18.63
C ASP A 74 -19.06 12.89 -18.73
N ALA A 75 -17.84 12.90 -18.17
CA ALA A 75 -16.97 11.74 -18.09
C ALA A 75 -17.19 10.99 -16.77
N GLY A 76 -17.44 9.69 -16.83
CA GLY A 76 -17.52 8.84 -15.64
C GLY A 76 -16.19 8.66 -14.90
N ALA A 77 -15.09 9.18 -15.46
CA ALA A 77 -13.79 9.16 -14.83
C ALA A 77 -12.84 10.26 -15.31
N THR A 78 -11.90 10.65 -14.45
CA THR A 78 -10.84 11.63 -14.72
C THR A 78 -9.48 11.04 -14.36
N ARG A 79 -8.49 11.18 -15.26
CA ARG A 79 -7.10 10.77 -15.00
C ARG A 79 -6.27 11.96 -14.57
N VAL A 80 -5.47 11.80 -13.51
CA VAL A 80 -4.60 12.83 -12.93
C VAL A 80 -3.17 12.29 -12.88
N ALA A 81 -2.21 12.95 -13.53
CA ALA A 81 -0.81 12.55 -13.45
C ALA A 81 -0.22 12.89 -12.07
N LEU A 82 0.57 11.98 -11.50
CA LEU A 82 1.36 12.27 -10.31
C LEU A 82 2.56 13.15 -10.68
N PRO A 83 2.93 14.13 -9.83
CA PRO A 83 4.14 14.93 -10.05
C PRO A 83 5.39 14.04 -10.14
N GLU A 84 6.28 14.34 -11.10
CA GLU A 84 7.47 13.53 -11.38
C GLU A 84 8.42 13.38 -10.18
N ASP A 85 8.47 14.38 -9.30
CA ASP A 85 9.27 14.38 -8.08
C ASP A 85 8.68 13.52 -6.96
N LEU A 86 7.39 13.18 -7.07
CA LEU A 86 6.65 12.40 -6.07
C LEU A 86 6.33 10.98 -6.55
N VAL A 87 6.29 10.73 -7.86
CA VAL A 87 5.92 9.42 -8.44
C VAL A 87 6.84 8.28 -7.97
N ARG A 88 8.08 8.59 -7.61
CA ARG A 88 9.09 7.63 -7.12
C ARG A 88 9.17 7.53 -5.59
N LYS A 89 8.29 8.23 -4.87
CA LYS A 89 8.24 8.21 -3.41
C LYS A 89 7.12 7.29 -2.93
N ASN A 90 7.18 6.92 -1.66
CA ASN A 90 6.05 6.31 -0.98
C ASN A 90 5.11 7.43 -0.58
N LEU A 91 3.94 7.46 -1.20
CA LEU A 91 2.91 8.47 -0.93
C LEU A 91 1.69 7.82 -0.31
N LEU A 92 0.98 8.60 0.50
CA LEU A 92 -0.45 8.46 0.61
C LEU A 92 -1.10 9.43 -0.37
N VAL A 93 -2.01 8.91 -1.17
CA VAL A 93 -2.90 9.72 -2.01
C VAL A 93 -4.25 9.79 -1.30
N GLU A 94 -4.71 10.99 -0.99
CA GLU A 94 -6.06 11.25 -0.51
C GLU A 94 -6.80 12.11 -1.54
N VAL A 95 -8.05 11.77 -1.82
CA VAL A 95 -8.92 12.53 -2.71
C VAL A 95 -10.19 12.89 -1.96
N THR A 96 -10.50 14.18 -1.95
CA THR A 96 -11.72 14.71 -1.33
C THR A 96 -12.59 15.38 -2.39
N ALA A 97 -13.88 15.04 -2.41
CA ALA A 97 -14.85 15.65 -3.32
C ALA A 97 -16.27 15.51 -2.77
N GLY A 98 -17.04 16.60 -2.73
CA GLY A 98 -18.45 16.57 -2.31
C GLY A 98 -18.71 15.94 -0.93
N GLY A 99 -17.76 16.07 0.01
CA GLY A 99 -17.82 15.44 1.34
C GLY A 99 -17.38 13.97 1.40
N ILE A 100 -17.03 13.37 0.26
CA ILE A 100 -16.47 12.02 0.18
C ILE A 100 -14.95 12.11 0.30
N VAL A 101 -14.36 11.22 1.10
CA VAL A 101 -12.91 11.03 1.20
C VAL A 101 -12.57 9.61 0.74
N ARG A 102 -11.53 9.50 -0.08
CA ARG A 102 -10.89 8.24 -0.47
C ARG A 102 -9.39 8.36 -0.29
N SER A 103 -8.73 7.34 0.22
CA SER A 103 -7.28 7.34 0.37
C SER A 103 -6.68 5.98 0.05
N GLN A 104 -5.52 5.98 -0.60
CA GLN A 104 -4.76 4.78 -0.93
C GLN A 104 -3.25 5.09 -0.89
N PRO A 105 -2.43 4.16 -0.37
CA PRO A 105 -0.98 4.29 -0.49
C PRO A 105 -0.56 4.08 -1.95
N SER A 106 0.20 5.03 -2.50
CA SER A 106 0.97 4.86 -3.73
C SER A 106 2.39 4.47 -3.35
N THR A 107 2.72 3.20 -3.56
CA THR A 107 4.09 2.71 -3.34
C THR A 107 4.79 2.57 -4.68
N SER A 108 6.03 3.02 -4.74
CA SER A 108 6.83 2.87 -5.96
C SER A 108 7.11 1.39 -6.22
N THR A 109 6.78 0.92 -7.43
CA THR A 109 6.81 -0.49 -7.82
C THR A 109 8.09 -0.87 -8.58
N GLY A 110 9.22 -0.24 -8.24
CA GLY A 110 10.53 -0.60 -8.82
C GLY A 110 10.95 -2.04 -8.49
N MET A 111 10.30 -2.66 -7.51
CA MET A 111 10.52 -4.04 -7.09
C MET A 111 9.28 -4.93 -7.27
N ALA A 112 9.52 -6.20 -7.58
CA ALA A 112 8.56 -7.28 -7.48
C ALA A 112 8.87 -8.11 -6.23
N VAL A 113 7.89 -8.22 -5.34
CA VAL A 113 7.96 -9.07 -4.14
C VAL A 113 7.02 -10.26 -4.31
N ARG A 114 7.60 -11.46 -4.36
CA ARG A 114 6.88 -12.74 -4.36
C ARG A 114 7.02 -13.41 -3.02
N VAL A 115 5.90 -13.79 -2.42
CA VAL A 115 5.88 -14.66 -1.24
C VAL A 115 5.95 -16.11 -1.70
N VAL A 116 6.88 -16.86 -1.15
CA VAL A 116 7.04 -18.30 -1.34
C VAL A 116 6.55 -18.96 -0.05
N GLU A 117 5.23 -18.96 0.12
CA GLU A 117 4.57 -19.34 1.37
C GLU A 117 4.97 -20.71 1.94
N PRO A 118 5.09 -21.79 1.13
CA PRO A 118 5.47 -23.10 1.67
C PRO A 118 6.85 -23.14 2.31
N TYR A 119 7.74 -22.19 1.97
CA TYR A 119 9.09 -22.10 2.49
C TYR A 119 9.29 -20.92 3.44
N GLY A 120 8.24 -20.15 3.75
CA GLY A 120 8.34 -19.01 4.63
C GLY A 120 9.33 -17.95 4.14
N GLN A 121 9.45 -17.75 2.82
CA GLN A 121 10.43 -16.83 2.23
C GLN A 121 9.79 -15.80 1.32
N VAL A 122 10.40 -14.62 1.21
CA VAL A 122 10.15 -13.70 0.09
C VAL A 122 11.27 -13.78 -0.94
N ALA A 123 10.91 -13.51 -2.19
CA ALA A 123 11.81 -13.26 -3.31
C ALA A 123 11.61 -11.83 -3.79
N VAL A 124 12.67 -11.04 -3.78
CA VAL A 124 12.64 -9.64 -4.18
C VAL A 124 13.54 -9.46 -5.41
N THR A 125 12.96 -8.95 -6.50
CA THR A 125 13.67 -8.67 -7.74
C THR A 125 13.32 -7.29 -8.24
N ARG A 126 14.26 -6.60 -8.90
CA ARG A 126 13.97 -5.34 -9.57
C ARG A 126 13.12 -5.60 -10.80
N VAL A 127 12.09 -4.78 -11.02
CA VAL A 127 11.20 -4.90 -12.18
C VAL A 127 11.93 -4.60 -13.49
N ALA A 128 12.84 -3.62 -13.47
CA ALA A 128 13.54 -3.14 -14.66
C ALA A 128 14.42 -4.20 -15.35
N ASP A 129 15.09 -5.07 -14.59
CA ASP A 129 16.06 -6.04 -15.13
C ASP A 129 15.89 -7.47 -14.59
N GLY A 130 14.91 -7.71 -13.70
CA GLY A 130 14.65 -9.00 -13.08
C GLY A 130 15.74 -9.46 -12.10
N LYS A 131 16.77 -8.64 -11.82
CA LYS A 131 17.86 -9.06 -10.94
C LYS A 131 17.41 -9.11 -9.49
N PRO A 132 17.99 -10.01 -8.68
CA PRO A 132 17.75 -10.02 -7.25
C PRO A 132 18.09 -8.69 -6.59
N LEU A 133 17.18 -8.20 -5.75
CA LEU A 133 17.42 -7.02 -4.93
C LEU A 133 18.02 -7.45 -3.61
N THR A 134 19.33 -7.30 -3.49
CA THR A 134 20.10 -7.54 -2.27
C THR A 134 19.96 -6.38 -1.30
N LYS A 135 20.01 -6.62 0.01
CA LYS A 135 19.95 -5.56 1.03
C LYS A 135 18.65 -4.72 1.03
N ALA A 136 17.57 -5.23 0.43
CA ALA A 136 16.25 -4.67 0.68
C ALA A 136 15.89 -4.95 2.14
N TYR A 137 15.45 -3.93 2.87
CA TYR A 137 15.05 -4.09 4.27
C TYR A 137 13.70 -4.80 4.32
N VAL A 138 13.56 -5.75 5.23
CA VAL A 138 12.34 -6.53 5.43
C VAL A 138 11.94 -6.46 6.89
N LYS A 139 10.69 -6.08 7.16
CA LYS A 139 10.10 -6.04 8.50
C LYS A 139 8.86 -6.90 8.55
N VAL A 140 8.76 -7.75 9.57
CA VAL A 140 7.74 -8.78 9.67
C VAL A 140 7.00 -8.65 10.99
N TYR A 141 5.68 -8.67 10.92
CA TYR A 141 4.79 -8.85 12.06
C TYR A 141 4.05 -10.18 11.90
N ALA A 142 3.80 -10.84 13.03
CA ALA A 142 3.00 -12.05 13.09
C ALA A 142 1.66 -11.75 13.77
N ARG A 143 0.60 -12.38 13.29
CA ARG A 143 -0.69 -12.45 13.97
C ARG A 143 -0.97 -13.88 14.41
N SER A 144 -1.27 -14.08 15.69
CA SER A 144 -1.66 -15.36 16.25
C SER A 144 -3.15 -15.64 16.12
N ASP A 145 -3.56 -16.87 16.49
CA ASP A 145 -4.96 -17.34 16.47
C ASP A 145 -5.91 -16.46 17.29
N ASP A 146 -5.44 -15.91 18.41
CA ASP A 146 -6.21 -15.01 19.28
C ASP A 146 -6.28 -13.57 18.76
N GLY A 147 -5.71 -13.31 17.58
CA GLY A 147 -5.67 -12.00 16.95
C GLY A 147 -4.55 -11.09 17.49
N HIS A 148 -3.73 -11.55 18.44
CA HIS A 148 -2.59 -10.76 18.93
C HIS A 148 -1.58 -10.52 17.80
N VAL A 149 -1.13 -9.28 17.66
CA VAL A 149 -0.19 -8.84 16.63
C VAL A 149 1.10 -8.41 17.31
N ALA A 150 2.22 -9.00 16.91
CA ALA A 150 3.53 -8.71 17.45
C ALA A 150 4.58 -8.55 16.36
N PHE A 151 5.59 -7.74 16.65
CA PHE A 151 6.82 -7.75 15.86
C PHE A 151 7.41 -9.17 15.88
N HIS A 152 7.69 -9.70 14.69
CA HIS A 152 8.21 -11.06 14.53
C HIS A 152 9.72 -11.02 14.33
N LYS A 153 10.16 -10.35 13.26
CA LYS A 153 11.58 -10.10 12.98
C LYS A 153 11.74 -9.07 11.87
N ASP A 154 12.98 -8.64 11.69
CA ASP A 154 13.39 -7.86 10.54
C ASP A 154 14.79 -8.28 10.06
N GLY A 155 15.22 -7.68 8.96
CA GLY A 155 16.55 -7.88 8.42
C GLY A 155 16.62 -7.46 6.97
N PHE A 156 17.51 -8.11 6.22
CA PHE A 156 17.80 -7.72 4.84
C PHE A 156 17.80 -8.92 3.93
N THR A 157 17.37 -8.72 2.68
CA THR A 157 17.50 -9.74 1.65
C THR A 157 18.96 -10.10 1.38
N ASP A 158 19.22 -11.39 1.17
CA ASP A 158 20.54 -11.92 0.85
C ASP A 158 20.99 -11.60 -0.60
N LEU A 159 22.14 -12.13 -1.01
CA LEU A 159 22.68 -11.96 -2.38
C LEU A 159 21.77 -12.51 -3.49
N ARG A 160 20.79 -13.34 -3.14
CA ARG A 160 19.80 -13.94 -4.04
C ARG A 160 18.45 -13.20 -3.95
N GLY A 161 18.39 -12.07 -3.24
CA GLY A 161 17.17 -11.30 -3.02
C GLY A 161 16.15 -12.07 -2.17
N ARG A 162 16.61 -12.97 -1.31
CA ARG A 162 15.76 -13.81 -0.46
C ARG A 162 15.80 -13.35 0.98
N PHE A 163 14.66 -13.48 1.65
CA PHE A 163 14.57 -13.32 3.09
C PHE A 163 13.60 -14.37 3.62
N ASP A 164 14.06 -15.19 4.56
CA ASP A 164 13.19 -16.04 5.37
C ASP A 164 12.39 -15.10 6.29
N TYR A 165 11.06 -15.10 6.21
CA TYR A 165 10.17 -14.33 7.10
C TYR A 165 9.58 -15.18 8.23
N ALA A 166 9.59 -16.52 8.14
CA ALA A 166 8.86 -17.39 9.06
C ALA A 166 9.70 -17.87 10.25
N SER A 167 10.94 -18.32 10.01
CA SER A 167 11.78 -18.96 11.03
C SER A 167 12.24 -17.96 12.10
N LEU A 168 12.21 -18.35 13.37
CA LEU A 168 12.89 -17.64 14.46
C LEU A 168 13.98 -18.53 15.05
N SER A 169 15.02 -17.89 15.59
CA SER A 169 16.09 -18.56 16.32
C SER A 169 15.73 -18.88 17.77
N THR A 170 14.53 -18.50 18.23
CA THR A 170 14.04 -18.70 19.60
C THR A 170 12.72 -19.49 19.59
N ASP A 171 12.43 -20.19 20.69
CA ASP A 171 11.22 -21.03 20.88
C ASP A 171 9.88 -20.26 20.81
N ASP A 172 9.90 -18.93 20.66
CA ASP A 172 8.72 -18.07 20.50
C ASP A 172 8.01 -18.21 19.13
N ALA A 173 8.52 -19.06 18.24
CA ALA A 173 7.97 -19.31 16.89
C ALA A 173 6.55 -19.92 16.85
N LEU A 174 5.87 -20.07 18.00
CA LEU A 174 4.91 -21.16 18.17
C LEU A 174 3.45 -20.90 17.80
N ARG A 175 3.03 -19.70 17.38
CA ARG A 175 1.58 -19.44 17.10
C ARG A 175 1.23 -18.50 15.96
N ALA A 176 2.19 -18.10 15.12
CA ALA A 176 1.86 -17.24 13.98
C ALA A 176 0.92 -17.99 13.01
N LYS A 177 -0.23 -17.38 12.70
CA LYS A 177 -1.15 -17.86 11.65
C LYS A 177 -0.98 -17.11 10.36
N ARG A 178 -0.63 -15.85 10.46
CA ARG A 178 -0.46 -14.95 9.33
C ARG A 178 0.67 -13.99 9.59
N PHE A 179 1.37 -13.64 8.55
CA PHE A 179 2.45 -12.67 8.54
C PHE A 179 2.04 -11.46 7.72
N ALA A 180 2.45 -10.30 8.20
CA ALA A 180 2.51 -9.08 7.43
C ALA A 180 3.99 -8.78 7.19
N ILE A 181 4.34 -8.50 5.94
CA ILE A 181 5.72 -8.39 5.47
C ILE A 181 5.87 -7.08 4.70
N LEU A 182 6.60 -6.14 5.26
CA LEU A 182 7.05 -4.93 4.56
C LEU A 182 8.42 -5.18 3.96
N VAL A 183 8.60 -4.80 2.71
CA VAL A 183 9.89 -4.75 2.02
C VAL A 183 10.14 -3.32 1.53
N THR A 184 11.32 -2.76 1.81
CA THR A 184 11.72 -1.42 1.36
C THR A 184 13.11 -1.41 0.71
N SER A 185 13.28 -0.56 -0.29
CA SER A 185 14.54 -0.22 -0.97
C SER A 185 14.55 1.29 -1.23
N PRO A 186 15.63 2.02 -0.89
CA PRO A 186 15.72 3.44 -1.20
C PRO A 186 15.53 3.77 -2.69
N GLU A 187 15.95 2.88 -3.59
CA GLU A 187 15.92 3.12 -5.04
C GLU A 187 14.72 2.47 -5.74
N ASP A 188 14.21 1.35 -5.22
CA ASP A 188 13.19 0.53 -5.87
C ASP A 188 11.81 0.63 -5.21
N GLY A 189 11.67 1.41 -4.14
CA GLY A 189 10.39 1.70 -3.48
C GLY A 189 10.06 0.76 -2.33
N ALA A 190 8.78 0.40 -2.19
CA ALA A 190 8.34 -0.46 -1.10
C ALA A 190 7.14 -1.32 -1.48
N ALA A 191 6.95 -2.42 -0.77
CA ALA A 191 5.81 -3.29 -0.95
C ALA A 191 5.41 -3.94 0.39
N ILE A 192 4.11 -4.06 0.61
CA ILE A 192 3.55 -4.85 1.71
C ILE A 192 2.94 -6.12 1.12
N ARG A 193 3.18 -7.25 1.79
CA ARG A 193 2.56 -8.54 1.51
C ARG A 193 2.01 -9.13 2.79
N GLU A 194 0.93 -9.88 2.64
CA GLU A 194 0.45 -10.76 3.69
C GLU A 194 0.63 -12.20 3.22
N ALA A 195 0.91 -13.09 4.16
CA ALA A 195 1.16 -14.49 3.90
C ALA A 195 0.58 -15.33 5.03
N ASP A 196 -0.02 -16.46 4.72
CA ASP A 196 -0.35 -17.42 5.77
C ASP A 196 0.93 -18.08 6.31
N ALA A 197 0.83 -18.66 7.50
CA ALA A 197 1.94 -19.42 8.05
C ALA A 197 2.27 -20.62 7.14
N PRO A 198 3.56 -20.91 6.89
CA PRO A 198 3.95 -22.08 6.11
C PRO A 198 3.32 -23.35 6.68
N GLY A 199 2.91 -24.26 5.80
CA GLY A 199 2.45 -25.59 6.21
C GLY A 199 3.53 -26.30 7.03
N ARG A 200 3.12 -27.02 8.07
CA ARG A 200 4.00 -27.94 8.80
C ARG A 200 4.34 -29.17 7.96
#